data_AF-X1BY84-F1
#
_entry.id   AF-X1BY84-F1
#
_cell.length_a   1.000
_cell.length_b   1.000
_cell.length_c   1.000
_cell.angle_alpha   90.00
_cell.angle_beta   90.00
_cell.angle_gamma   90.00
#
_symmetry.space_group_name_H-M   'P 1'
#
loop_
_entity.id
_entity.type
_entity.pdbx_description
1 polymer ?
#
loop_
_entity_poly.entity_id
_entity_poly.type
_entity_poly.pdbx_seq_one_letter_code
_entity_poly.pdbx_strand_id
1 'polypeptide(L)' 'DSIHNFIDGLIIAASFVIALPIGVVTALAVALHEIPQEIGDFGVLVYGGFKKGRALFLNFLSAATVIKIK' A
#
# COMPACT_ATOMS: atom_id res chain seq x y z
N ASP A 1 -4.68 5.97 -0.54
CA ASP A 1 -3.36 5.39 -0.84
C ASP A 1 -3.11 5.25 -2.33
N SER A 2 -4.15 5.19 -3.16
CA SER A 2 -4.04 5.12 -4.62
C SER A 2 -2.96 5.98 -5.32
N ILE A 3 -2.85 7.29 -5.06
CA ILE A 3 -1.78 8.09 -5.70
C ILE A 3 -0.39 7.63 -5.24
N HIS A 4 -0.23 7.30 -3.97
CA HIS A 4 1.03 6.78 -3.43
C HIS A 4 1.34 5.39 -4.01
N ASN A 5 0.38 4.45 -3.98
CA ASN A 5 0.51 3.11 -4.58
C ASN A 5 0.85 3.17 -6.08
N PHE A 6 0.27 4.14 -6.80
CA PHE A 6 0.57 4.36 -8.21
C PHE A 6 1.99 4.87 -8.42
N ILE A 7 2.41 5.87 -7.64
CA ILE A 7 3.78 6.42 -7.70
C ILE A 7 4.81 5.34 -7.33
N ASP A 8 4.55 4.55 -6.30
CA ASP A 8 5.39 3.43 -5.88
C ASP A 8 5.52 2.38 -6.99
N GLY A 9 4.41 2.04 -7.66
CA GLY A 9 4.42 1.18 -8.84
C GLY A 9 5.26 1.75 -9.99
N LEU A 10 5.16 3.05 -10.26
CA LEU A 10 5.99 3.73 -11.27
C LEU A 10 7.48 3.70 -10.91
N ILE A 11 7.81 3.90 -9.63
CA ILE A 11 9.19 3.88 -9.14
C ILE A 11 9.78 2.46 -9.24
N ILE A 12 9.01 1.43 -8.91
CA ILE A 12 9.41 0.03 -9.11
C ILE A 12 9.63 -0.26 -10.60
N ALA A 13 8.69 0.13 -11.47
CA ALA A 13 8.82 -0.08 -12.91
C ALA A 13 10.05 0.64 -13.48
N ALA A 14 10.26 1.91 -13.12
CA ALA A 14 11.40 2.71 -13.56
C ALA A 14 12.74 2.12 -13.09
N SER A 15 12.81 1.60 -11.86
CA SER A 15 14.05 0.99 -11.33
C SER A 15 14.44 -0.31 -12.04
N PHE A 16 13.48 -1.14 -12.44
CA PHE A 16 13.75 -2.32 -13.28
C PHE A 16 14.23 -1.97 -14.69
N VAL A 17 13.80 -0.82 -15.24
CA VAL A 17 14.33 -0.30 -16.51
C VAL A 17 15.80 0.11 -16.37
N ILE A 18 16.22 0.60 -15.19
CA ILE A 18 17.61 0.99 -14.94
C ILE A 18 18.50 -0.26 -14.76
N ALA A 19 18.18 -1.13 -13.78
CA ALA A 19 18.92 -2.36 -13.56
C ALA A 19 18.15 -3.33 -12.64
N LEU A 20 18.31 -4.65 -12.87
CA LEU A 20 17.67 -5.68 -12.05
C LEU A 20 17.97 -5.54 -10.54
N PRO A 21 19.23 -5.31 -10.08
CA PRO A 21 19.49 -5.18 -8.65
C PRO A 21 18.81 -3.95 -8.03
N ILE A 22 18.72 -2.85 -8.78
CA ILE A 22 18.04 -1.62 -8.31
C ILE A 22 16.54 -1.89 -8.22
N GLY A 23 15.94 -2.51 -9.24
CA GLY A 23 14.54 -2.93 -9.22
C GLY A 23 14.17 -3.78 -8.01
N VAL A 24 15.01 -4.78 -7.68
CA VAL A 24 14.79 -5.64 -6.50
C VAL A 24 14.89 -4.83 -5.20
N VAL A 25 15.91 -3.99 -5.05
CA VAL A 25 16.08 -3.15 -3.84
C VAL A 25 14.92 -2.17 -3.69
N THR A 26 14.51 -1.52 -4.77
CA THR A 26 13.37 -0.59 -4.78
C THR A 26 12.06 -1.29 -4.44
N ALA A 27 11.80 -2.47 -5.02
CA ALA A 27 10.60 -3.25 -4.69
C ALA A 27 10.56 -3.66 -3.21
N LEU A 28 11.70 -4.08 -2.64
CA LEU A 28 11.79 -4.40 -1.22
C LEU A 28 11.60 -3.16 -0.34
N ALA A 29 12.19 -2.02 -0.71
CA ALA A 29 12.04 -0.77 0.01
C ALA A 29 10.57 -0.30 0.06
N VAL A 30 9.88 -0.33 -1.08
CA VAL A 30 8.45 0.00 -1.17
C VAL A 30 7.62 -0.96 -0.32
N ALA A 31 7.84 -2.27 -0.45
CA ALA A 31 7.12 -3.26 0.36
C ALA A 31 7.32 -3.03 1.87
N LEU A 32 8.51 -2.62 2.28
CA LEU A 32 8.83 -2.35 3.69
C LEU A 32 8.11 -1.12 4.27
N HIS A 33 7.77 -0.12 3.47
CA HIS A 33 7.00 1.04 3.97
C HIS A 33 5.49 0.90 3.76
N GLU A 34 5.04 0.09 2.79
CA GLU A 34 3.62 -0.18 2.56
C GLU A 34 3.02 -1.14 3.61
N ILE A 35 3.76 -2.16 4.07
CA ILE A 35 3.25 -3.08 5.11
C ILE A 35 2.88 -2.33 6.41
N PRO A 36 3.75 -1.46 6.98
CA PRO A 36 3.40 -0.65 8.14
C PRO A 36 2.22 0.29 7.90
N GLN A 37 2.12 0.90 6.72
CA GLN A 37 1.02 1.80 6.34
C GLN A 37 -0.32 1.07 6.39
N GLU A 38 -0.38 -0.10 5.74
CA GLU A 38 -1.57 -0.93 5.64
C GLU A 38 -2.01 -1.47 7.03
N ILE A 39 -1.06 -1.80 7.90
CA ILE A 39 -1.32 -2.17 9.31
C ILE A 39 -1.89 -0.97 10.09
N GLY A 40 -1.34 0.22 9.87
CA GLY A 40 -1.81 1.46 10.49
C GLY A 40 -3.25 1.79 10.10
N ASP A 41 -3.57 1.74 8.81
CA ASP A 41 -4.91 2.01 8.29
C ASP A 41 -5.94 0.98 8.78
N PHE A 42 -5.56 -0.30 8.84
CA PHE A 42 -6.39 -1.33 9.48
C PHE A 42 -6.64 -1.01 10.96
N GLY A 43 -5.62 -0.58 11.69
CA GLY A 43 -5.72 -0.15 13.09
C GLY A 43 -6.69 1.02 13.28
N VAL A 44 -6.65 2.01 12.39
CA VAL A 44 -7.58 3.15 12.38
C VAL A 44 -9.01 2.68 12.15
N LEU A 45 -9.26 1.77 11.21
CA LEU A 45 -10.60 1.23 10.95
C LEU A 45 -11.15 0.43 12.13
N VAL A 46 -10.33 -0.42 12.76
CA VAL A 46 -10.74 -1.17 13.95
C VAL A 46 -11.02 -0.21 15.13
N TYR A 47 -10.17 0.78 15.34
CA TYR A 47 -10.38 1.81 16.38
C TYR A 47 -11.65 2.63 16.12
N GLY A 48 -11.97 2.90 14.84
CA GLY A 48 -13.20 3.55 14.40
C GLY A 48 -14.48 2.71 14.57
N GLY A 49 -14.40 1.52 15.16
CA GLY A 49 -15.57 0.68 15.48
C GLY A 49 -15.98 -0.31 14.40
N PHE A 50 -15.19 -0.44 13.32
CA PHE A 50 -15.46 -1.47 12.31
C PHE A 50 -15.10 -2.86 12.86
N LYS A 51 -15.96 -3.85 12.57
CA LYS A 51 -15.64 -5.26 12.82
C LYS A 51 -14.38 -5.64 12.02
N LYS A 52 -13.49 -6.45 12.60
CA LYS A 52 -12.20 -6.86 12.00
C LYS A 52 -12.31 -7.28 10.52
N GLY A 53 -13.30 -8.11 10.18
CA GLY A 53 -13.49 -8.55 8.78
C GLY A 53 -13.88 -7.41 7.83
N ARG A 54 -14.69 -6.44 8.28
CA ARG A 54 -15.04 -5.26 7.48
C ARG A 54 -13.86 -4.29 7.38
N ALA A 55 -13.09 -4.12 8.46
CA ALA A 55 -11.89 -3.32 8.45
C ALA A 55 -10.85 -3.90 7.46
N LEU A 56 -10.60 -5.22 7.48
CA LEU A 56 -9.71 -5.88 6.51
C LEU A 56 -10.18 -5.67 5.07
N PHE A 57 -11.48 -5.85 4.81
CA PHE A 57 -12.06 -5.69 3.47
C PHE A 57 -11.94 -4.25 2.96
N LEU A 58 -12.23 -3.25 3.81
CA LEU A 58 -12.12 -1.84 3.45
C LEU A 58 -10.67 -1.40 3.24
N ASN A 59 -9.75 -1.91 4.05
CA ASN A 59 -8.31 -1.66 3.91
C ASN A 59 -7.80 -2.18 2.56
N PHE A 60 -8.09 -3.45 2.26
CA PHE A 60 -7.77 -4.07 0.99
C PHE A 60 -8.39 -3.33 -0.21
N LEU A 61 -9.65 -2.89 -0.10
CA LEU A 61 -10.27 -2.05 -1.13
C LEU A 61 -9.58 -0.69 -1.28
N SER A 62 -9.15 -0.04 -0.19
CA SER A 62 -8.40 1.23 -0.24
C SER A 62 -7.06 1.06 -0.96
N ALA A 63 -6.36 -0.05 -0.70
CA ALA A 63 -5.14 -0.41 -1.39
C ALA A 63 -5.38 -0.68 -2.90
N ALA A 64 -6.53 -1.26 -3.25
CA ALA A 64 -6.90 -1.64 -4.62
C ALA A 64 -7.65 -0.55 -5.44
N THR A 65 -8.16 0.52 -4.81
CA THR A 65 -9.04 1.49 -5.49
C THR A 65 -8.77 2.95 -5.12
N VAL A 66 -9.12 3.86 -6.06
CA VAL A 66 -8.99 5.33 -5.98
C VAL A 66 -9.79 5.96 -4.82
N ILE A 67 -10.76 5.26 -4.26
CA ILE A 67 -11.74 5.85 -3.35
C ILE A 67 -11.31 5.62 -1.90
N LYS A 68 -10.80 6.68 -1.26
CA LYS A 68 -10.68 6.74 0.19
C LYS A 68 -12.08 6.82 0.79
N ILE A 69 -12.52 5.75 1.47
CA ILE A 69 -13.67 5.81 2.37
C ILE A 69 -13.10 6.25 3.72
N LYS A 70 -13.11 7.55 3.98
CA LYS A 70 -12.82 8.13 5.30
C LYS A 70 -14.05 8.89 5.77
#